data_AF-A0A5J4WUG4-F1
#
_entry.id   AF-A0A5J4WUG4-F1
#
_cell.length_a   1.000
_cell.length_b   1.000
_cell.length_c   1.000
_cell.angle_alpha   90.00
_cell.angle_beta   90.00
_cell.angle_gamma   90.00
#
_symmetry.space_group_name_H-M   'P 1'
#
loop_
_entity.id
_entity.type
_entity.pdbx_description
1 polymer ?
#
loop_
_entity_poly.entity_id
_entity_poly.type
_entity_poly.pdbx_seq_one_letter_code
_entity_poly.pdbx_strand_id
1 'polypeptide(L)'
;MSIRQQAKDDHNDGLAQFAKIVLNRAFGGDALNSEKYSNTKLLLSERTFLQHMMSGFFNSTELNDDLYAVQVDKENCHCNTCLQVAYFVLDSAKFWYVNFIYSFMYKAYDMSRMHFVQCDTDSLTWVISGDSNRGPEQLFEAVIKDQQFHDRYKDNVYTDNGKKLILHIENLAANITLAFETFDSLGINWKSI
;
A
#
# COMPACT_ATOMS: atom_id res chain seq x y z
N MET A 1 3.29 -14.63 -15.95
CA MET A 1 2.13 -14.22 -15.13
C MET A 1 2.61 -14.23 -13.69
N SER A 2 2.30 -13.21 -12.87
CA SER A 2 2.70 -13.17 -11.45
C SER A 2 2.05 -14.36 -10.72
N ILE A 3 2.75 -15.00 -9.77
CA ILE A 3 2.23 -16.12 -8.97
C ILE A 3 0.89 -15.75 -8.32
N ARG A 4 0.76 -14.49 -7.88
CA ARG A 4 -0.47 -13.97 -7.30
C ARG A 4 -1.62 -13.93 -8.30
N GLN A 5 -1.36 -13.58 -9.55
CA GLN A 5 -2.40 -13.51 -10.58
C GLN A 5 -2.90 -14.91 -10.92
N GLN A 6 -2.00 -15.86 -11.13
CA GLN A 6 -2.38 -17.26 -11.36
C GLN A 6 -3.21 -17.80 -10.18
N ALA A 7 -2.80 -17.50 -8.94
CA ALA A 7 -3.55 -17.92 -7.76
C ALA A 7 -4.98 -17.33 -7.71
N LYS A 8 -5.18 -16.08 -8.15
CA LYS A 8 -6.51 -15.49 -8.28
C LYS A 8 -7.34 -16.19 -9.36
N ASP A 9 -6.72 -16.42 -10.52
CA ASP A 9 -7.37 -17.08 -11.66
C ASP A 9 -7.79 -18.53 -11.30
N ASP A 10 -7.01 -19.19 -10.45
CA ASP A 10 -7.29 -20.54 -9.92
C ASP A 10 -8.24 -20.54 -8.70
N HIS A 11 -8.80 -19.38 -8.31
CA HIS A 11 -9.63 -19.19 -7.11
C HIS A 11 -8.98 -19.68 -5.80
N ASN A 12 -7.65 -19.54 -5.70
CA ASN A 12 -6.86 -19.87 -4.52
C ASN A 12 -6.54 -18.61 -3.70
N ASP A 13 -7.52 -18.17 -2.92
CA ASP A 13 -7.43 -16.95 -2.11
C ASP A 13 -6.27 -16.97 -1.11
N GLY A 14 -6.00 -18.14 -0.51
CA GLY A 14 -4.90 -18.30 0.44
C GLY A 14 -3.53 -18.04 -0.19
N LEU A 15 -3.29 -18.61 -1.38
CA LEU A 15 -2.03 -18.39 -2.10
C LEU A 15 -1.93 -16.96 -2.65
N ALA A 16 -3.04 -16.39 -3.12
CA ALA A 16 -3.08 -15.00 -3.57
C ALA A 16 -2.75 -14.02 -2.43
N GLN A 17 -3.28 -14.27 -1.22
CA GLN A 17 -3.01 -13.47 -0.03
C GLN A 17 -1.57 -13.65 0.45
N PHE A 18 -1.06 -14.88 0.47
CA PHE A 18 0.34 -15.15 0.81
C PHE A 18 1.30 -14.42 -0.13
N ALA A 19 1.08 -14.53 -1.45
CA ALA A 19 1.88 -13.83 -2.45
C ALA A 19 1.82 -12.30 -2.28
N LYS A 20 0.65 -11.74 -1.94
CA LYS A 20 0.50 -10.31 -1.60
C LYS A 20 1.38 -9.91 -0.42
N ILE A 21 1.36 -10.69 0.67
CA ILE A 21 2.15 -10.41 1.87
C ILE A 21 3.65 -10.48 1.57
N VAL A 22 4.10 -11.47 0.80
CA VAL A 22 5.52 -11.62 0.42
C VAL A 22 6.00 -10.39 -0.37
N LEU A 23 5.21 -9.93 -1.35
CA LEU A 23 5.54 -8.74 -2.14
C LEU A 23 5.61 -7.47 -1.28
N ASN A 24 4.60 -7.25 -0.44
CA ASN A 24 4.58 -6.09 0.47
C ASN A 24 5.74 -6.13 1.48
N ARG A 25 6.12 -7.33 1.93
CA ARG A 25 7.25 -7.52 2.85
C ARG A 25 8.59 -7.22 2.21
N ALA A 26 8.78 -7.53 0.92
CA ALA A 26 10.02 -7.20 0.21
C ALA A 26 10.26 -5.68 0.23
N PHE A 27 9.25 -4.90 -0.14
CA PHE A 27 9.30 -3.43 -0.05
C PHE A 27 9.53 -2.93 1.38
N GLY A 28 8.80 -3.48 2.37
CA GLY A 28 8.97 -3.10 3.77
C GLY A 28 10.38 -3.43 4.31
N GLY A 29 11.02 -4.47 3.78
CA GLY A 29 12.41 -4.81 4.06
C GLY A 29 13.39 -3.78 3.50
N ASP A 30 13.18 -3.32 2.27
CA ASP A 30 14.03 -2.28 1.64
C ASP A 30 13.91 -0.94 2.36
N ALA A 31 12.72 -0.62 2.90
CA ALA A 31 12.46 0.60 3.65
C ALA A 31 12.77 0.49 5.16
N LEU A 32 13.32 -0.64 5.61
CA LEU A 32 13.50 -0.92 7.04
C LEU A 32 14.57 -0.01 7.66
N ASN A 33 14.18 0.78 8.66
CA ASN A 33 15.12 1.53 9.47
C ASN A 33 15.61 0.68 10.66
N SER A 34 16.73 -0.02 10.46
CA SER A 34 17.32 -0.93 11.46
C SER A 34 17.86 -0.21 12.71
N GLU A 35 18.15 1.10 12.63
CA GLU A 35 18.67 1.93 13.74
C GLU A 35 17.65 2.07 14.86
N LYS A 36 16.35 2.09 14.53
CA LYS A 36 15.29 2.28 15.53
C LYS A 36 14.88 1.01 16.27
N TYR A 37 15.54 -0.13 16.00
CA TYR A 37 15.22 -1.39 16.65
C TYR A 37 16.03 -1.59 17.92
N SER A 38 15.37 -1.47 19.07
CA SER A 38 15.88 -1.96 20.35
C SER A 38 15.82 -3.48 20.42
N ASN A 39 16.87 -4.13 20.90
CA ASN A 39 16.83 -5.56 21.17
C ASN A 39 16.27 -5.81 22.57
N THR A 40 15.25 -6.65 22.69
CA THR A 40 14.83 -7.18 24.00
C THR A 40 15.38 -8.59 24.16
N LYS A 41 16.14 -8.84 25.22
CA LYS A 41 16.66 -10.15 25.59
C LYS A 41 15.92 -10.66 26.82
N LEU A 42 15.62 -11.95 26.86
CA LEU A 42 15.12 -12.61 28.07
C LEU A 42 16.32 -13.13 28.84
N LEU A 43 16.53 -12.61 30.05
CA LEU A 43 17.71 -12.90 30.87
C LEU A 43 17.29 -13.32 32.29
N LEU A 44 18.05 -14.24 32.87
CA LEU A 44 17.94 -14.60 34.28
C LEU A 44 18.44 -13.47 35.18
N SER A 45 18.07 -13.47 36.46
CA SER A 45 18.41 -12.42 37.44
C SER A 45 19.90 -12.06 37.44
N GLU A 46 20.79 -13.07 37.50
CA GLU A 46 22.25 -12.88 37.48
C GLU A 46 22.75 -12.22 36.18
N ARG A 47 22.19 -12.60 35.02
CA ARG A 47 22.58 -12.06 33.71
C ARG A 47 22.04 -10.65 33.50
N THR A 48 20.87 -10.35 34.05
CA THR A 48 20.27 -9.02 34.04
C THR A 48 21.14 -8.03 34.80
N PHE A 49 21.64 -8.41 35.98
CA PHE A 49 22.55 -7.58 36.75
C PHE A 49 23.83 -7.23 35.96
N LEU A 50 24.43 -8.22 35.28
CA LEU A 50 25.58 -7.95 34.40
C LEU A 50 25.21 -7.00 33.25
N GLN A 51 24.04 -7.19 32.65
CA GLN A 51 23.58 -6.38 31.53
C GLN A 51 23.32 -4.93 31.95
N HIS A 52 22.83 -4.66 33.18
CA HIS A 52 22.64 -3.32 33.74
C HIS A 52 23.93 -2.49 33.80
N MET A 53 25.08 -3.15 33.92
CA MET A 53 26.39 -2.50 33.95
C MET A 53 26.97 -2.22 32.57
N MET A 54 26.34 -2.69 31.48
CA MET A 54 26.82 -2.49 30.12
C MET A 54 26.28 -1.17 29.53
N SER A 55 27.08 -0.51 28.67
CA SER A 55 26.72 0.79 28.07
C SER A 55 25.46 0.77 27.21
N GLY A 56 25.10 -0.39 26.64
CA GLY A 56 23.91 -0.55 25.82
C GLY A 56 22.62 -0.81 26.62
N PHE A 57 22.64 -0.84 27.95
CA PHE A 57 21.42 -1.05 28.72
C PHE A 57 20.47 0.15 28.59
N PHE A 58 19.19 -0.14 28.31
CA PHE A 58 18.15 0.87 28.22
C PHE A 58 17.13 0.74 29.35
N ASN A 59 16.54 -0.46 29.49
CA ASN A 59 15.52 -0.72 30.50
C ASN A 59 15.42 -2.23 30.80
N SER A 60 14.87 -2.60 31.95
CA SER A 60 14.51 -3.99 32.25
C SER A 60 13.17 -4.07 32.94
N THR A 61 12.37 -5.05 32.56
CA THR A 61 11.10 -5.38 33.21
C THR A 61 11.20 -6.78 33.79
N GLU A 62 10.94 -6.92 35.08
CA GLU A 62 10.81 -8.23 35.73
C GLU A 62 9.54 -8.93 35.23
N LEU A 63 9.68 -10.18 34.79
CA LEU A 63 8.57 -11.04 34.38
C LEU A 63 8.22 -12.05 35.47
N ASN A 64 9.23 -12.53 36.20
CA ASN A 64 9.12 -13.32 37.43
C ASN A 64 10.44 -13.27 38.23
N ASP A 65 10.47 -13.96 39.39
CA ASP A 65 11.58 -13.98 40.35
C ASP A 65 12.97 -14.19 39.74
N ASP A 66 13.09 -14.91 38.61
CA ASP A 66 14.37 -15.18 37.94
C ASP A 66 14.32 -14.95 36.41
N LEU A 67 13.42 -14.12 35.91
CA LEU A 67 13.32 -13.83 34.47
C LEU A 67 12.95 -12.38 34.22
N TYR A 68 13.75 -11.74 33.37
CA TYR A 68 13.61 -10.32 33.05
C TYR A 68 13.64 -10.13 31.52
N ALA A 69 12.80 -9.24 31.03
CA ALA A 69 12.89 -8.69 29.69
C ALA A 69 13.79 -7.46 29.73
N VAL A 70 15.01 -7.59 29.23
CA VAL A 70 16.03 -6.54 29.24
C VAL A 70 16.15 -5.93 27.85
N GLN A 71 15.81 -4.65 27.74
CA GLN A 71 15.99 -3.84 26.55
C GLN A 71 17.41 -3.31 26.49
N VAL A 72 18.06 -3.59 25.36
CA VAL A 72 19.44 -3.22 25.08
C VAL A 72 19.46 -2.49 23.74
N ASP A 73 20.06 -1.31 23.74
CA ASP A 73 20.33 -0.56 22.54
C ASP A 73 21.47 -1.22 21.75
N LYS A 74 21.36 -1.17 20.42
CA LYS A 74 22.39 -1.73 19.56
C LYS A 74 23.51 -0.70 19.40
N GLU A 75 24.71 -1.07 19.83
CA GLU A 75 25.91 -0.24 19.61
C GLU A 75 26.22 -0.06 18.12
N ASN A 76 25.85 -1.04 17.28
CA ASN A 76 26.01 -0.99 15.83
C ASN A 76 24.74 -1.46 15.12
N CYS A 77 24.35 -0.74 14.07
CA CYS A 77 23.28 -1.11 13.15
C CYS A 77 23.87 -1.50 11.77
N HIS A 78 23.15 -2.32 11.02
CA HIS A 78 23.47 -2.59 9.62
C HIS A 78 22.42 -1.91 8.76
N CYS A 79 22.85 -0.88 8.03
CA CYS A 79 22.02 -0.09 7.12
C CYS A 79 22.32 -0.50 5.67
N ASN A 80 22.23 -1.80 5.37
CA ASN A 80 22.51 -2.37 4.05
C ASN A 80 21.24 -2.61 3.22
N THR A 81 20.11 -2.01 3.62
CA THR A 81 18.86 -2.08 2.87
C THR A 81 18.93 -1.19 1.64
N CYS A 82 18.23 -1.59 0.58
CA CYS A 82 18.19 -0.85 -0.68
C CYS A 82 17.25 0.35 -0.60
N LEU A 83 17.51 1.30 0.29
CA LEU A 83 16.59 2.42 0.57
C LEU A 83 16.23 3.24 -0.69
N GLN A 84 17.16 3.35 -1.63
CA GLN A 84 16.94 4.00 -2.93
C GLN A 84 15.83 3.31 -3.74
N VAL A 85 15.75 1.98 -3.69
CA VAL A 85 14.70 1.19 -4.35
C VAL A 85 13.36 1.44 -3.67
N ALA A 86 13.32 1.50 -2.34
CA ALA A 86 12.11 1.84 -1.61
C ALA A 86 11.57 3.23 -2.00
N TYR A 87 12.45 4.25 -2.07
CA TYR A 87 12.05 5.58 -2.56
C TYR A 87 11.53 5.54 -4.00
N PHE A 88 12.23 4.85 -4.89
CA PHE A 88 11.81 4.73 -6.29
C PHE A 88 10.44 4.06 -6.44
N VAL A 89 10.15 3.01 -5.66
CA VAL A 89 8.84 2.35 -5.64
C VAL A 89 7.76 3.32 -5.16
N LEU A 90 8.00 4.06 -4.07
CA LEU A 90 7.03 5.03 -3.55
C LEU A 90 6.76 6.18 -4.52
N ASP A 91 7.80 6.73 -5.15
CA ASP A 91 7.66 7.83 -6.10
C ASP A 91 6.98 7.36 -7.39
N SER A 92 7.26 6.13 -7.83
CA SER A 92 6.53 5.50 -8.91
C SER A 92 5.04 5.36 -8.58
N ALA A 93 4.68 5.02 -7.33
CA ALA A 93 3.27 4.96 -6.89
C ALA A 93 2.61 6.30 -7.11
N LYS A 94 3.19 7.33 -6.50
CA LYS A 94 2.67 8.70 -6.52
C LYS A 94 2.56 9.21 -7.95
N PHE A 95 3.55 8.91 -8.79
CA PHE A 95 3.50 9.27 -10.21
C PHE A 95 2.28 8.69 -10.91
N TRP A 96 2.00 7.39 -10.74
CA TRP A 96 0.84 6.75 -11.35
C TRP A 96 -0.49 7.30 -10.81
N TYR A 97 -0.57 7.58 -9.50
CA TYR A 97 -1.73 8.25 -8.88
C TYR A 97 -2.02 9.61 -9.51
N VAL A 98 -1.02 10.48 -9.47
CA VAL A 98 -1.12 11.84 -9.98
C VAL A 98 -1.42 11.81 -11.47
N ASN A 99 -0.75 10.94 -12.23
CA ASN A 99 -1.01 10.78 -13.64
C ASN A 99 -2.45 10.32 -13.93
N PHE A 100 -3.02 9.38 -13.17
CA PHE A 100 -4.41 8.98 -13.33
C PHE A 100 -5.37 10.17 -13.06
N ILE A 101 -5.15 10.91 -11.98
CA ILE A 101 -5.97 12.08 -11.64
C ILE A 101 -5.91 13.12 -12.76
N TYR A 102 -4.73 13.58 -13.15
CA TYR A 102 -4.58 14.68 -14.12
C TYR A 102 -4.80 14.27 -15.57
N SER A 103 -4.31 13.10 -15.97
CA SER A 103 -4.35 12.66 -17.37
C SER A 103 -5.66 11.96 -17.73
N PHE A 104 -6.38 11.38 -16.76
CA PHE A 104 -7.68 10.75 -16.99
C PHE A 104 -8.82 11.48 -16.27
N MET A 105 -8.84 11.55 -14.93
CA MET A 105 -10.03 12.06 -14.20
C MET A 105 -10.37 13.50 -14.58
N TYR A 106 -9.40 14.41 -14.58
CA TYR A 106 -9.59 15.81 -14.97
C TYR A 106 -10.03 15.99 -16.42
N LYS A 107 -9.89 14.99 -17.29
CA LYS A 107 -10.33 15.04 -18.70
C LYS A 107 -11.66 14.33 -18.92
N ALA A 108 -11.87 13.20 -18.26
CA ALA A 108 -13.08 12.38 -18.38
C ALA A 108 -14.25 12.95 -17.58
N TYR A 109 -13.99 13.53 -16.41
CA TYR A 109 -15.03 13.90 -15.44
C TYR A 109 -15.12 15.41 -15.17
N ASP A 110 -16.32 15.85 -14.77
CA ASP A 110 -16.63 17.18 -14.29
C ASP A 110 -16.24 17.32 -12.81
N MET A 111 -15.03 17.85 -12.58
CA MET A 111 -14.49 18.05 -11.25
C MET A 111 -15.29 19.05 -10.40
N SER A 112 -16.17 19.87 -10.99
CA SER A 112 -17.05 20.77 -10.20
C SER A 112 -18.17 20.03 -9.48
N ARG A 113 -18.46 18.80 -9.93
CA ARG A 113 -19.47 17.90 -9.37
C ARG A 113 -18.85 16.77 -8.56
N MET A 114 -17.54 16.84 -8.29
CA MET A 114 -16.80 15.84 -7.54
C MET A 114 -16.06 16.49 -6.38
N HIS A 115 -16.08 15.85 -5.21
CA HIS A 115 -15.35 16.33 -4.05
C HIS A 115 -14.40 15.24 -3.53
N PHE A 116 -13.12 15.59 -3.37
CA PHE A 116 -12.12 14.69 -2.83
C PHE A 116 -12.36 14.45 -1.33
N VAL A 117 -12.43 13.20 -0.90
CA VAL A 117 -12.65 12.84 0.52
C VAL A 117 -11.33 12.43 1.16
N GLN A 118 -10.72 11.38 0.63
CA GLN A 118 -9.54 10.75 1.22
C GLN A 118 -8.73 10.06 0.13
N CYS A 119 -7.43 10.00 0.37
CA CYS A 119 -6.49 9.16 -0.37
C CYS A 119 -5.74 8.31 0.67
N ASP A 120 -5.64 7.01 0.43
CA ASP A 120 -4.79 6.13 1.23
C ASP A 120 -4.04 5.19 0.30
N THR A 121 -2.71 5.29 0.29
CA THR A 121 -1.70 4.43 -0.34
C THR A 121 -2.04 3.89 -1.72
N ASP A 122 -3.00 2.97 -1.79
CA ASP A 122 -3.50 2.35 -2.99
C ASP A 122 -4.96 2.69 -3.36
N SER A 123 -5.56 3.75 -2.81
CA SER A 123 -6.99 4.07 -2.97
C SER A 123 -7.30 5.56 -2.90
N LEU A 124 -8.41 5.95 -3.53
CA LEU A 124 -8.87 7.32 -3.70
C LEU A 124 -10.40 7.40 -3.57
N THR A 125 -10.91 8.18 -2.62
CA THR A 125 -12.35 8.30 -2.35
C THR A 125 -12.87 9.67 -2.77
N TRP A 126 -13.96 9.69 -3.54
CA TRP A 126 -14.63 10.89 -4.02
C TRP A 126 -16.13 10.85 -3.71
N VAL A 127 -16.70 12.01 -3.41
CA VAL A 127 -18.15 12.24 -3.42
C VAL A 127 -18.54 12.74 -4.80
N ILE A 128 -19.65 12.24 -5.33
CA ILE A 128 -20.15 12.63 -6.65
C ILE A 128 -21.54 13.24 -6.52
N SER A 129 -21.72 14.43 -7.09
CA SER A 129 -23.02 15.07 -7.24
C SER A 129 -23.73 14.46 -8.45
N GLY A 130 -24.48 13.38 -8.22
CA GLY A 130 -25.26 12.67 -9.23
C GLY A 130 -26.50 13.43 -9.73
N ASP A 131 -27.24 12.83 -10.65
CA ASP A 131 -28.58 13.26 -11.02
C ASP A 131 -29.58 12.83 -9.93
N SER A 132 -30.38 13.77 -9.42
CA SER A 132 -31.41 13.53 -8.41
C SER A 132 -32.54 12.62 -8.88
N ASN A 133 -32.71 12.46 -10.20
CA ASN A 133 -33.73 11.60 -10.80
C ASN A 133 -33.26 10.14 -11.00
N ARG A 134 -31.96 9.87 -10.80
CA ARG A 134 -31.36 8.54 -10.90
C ARG A 134 -30.96 8.06 -9.51
N GLY A 135 -30.95 6.75 -9.31
CA GLY A 135 -30.49 6.17 -8.06
C GLY A 135 -28.96 6.23 -7.93
N PRO A 136 -28.42 5.73 -6.81
CA PRO A 136 -26.99 5.76 -6.51
C PRO A 136 -26.14 4.88 -7.43
N GLU A 137 -26.76 4.00 -8.23
CA GLU A 137 -26.12 3.14 -9.24
C GLU A 137 -25.45 3.90 -10.39
N GLN A 138 -25.75 5.20 -10.58
CA GLN A 138 -25.16 6.03 -11.63
C GLN A 138 -23.65 6.25 -11.49
N LEU A 139 -23.10 6.17 -10.27
CA LEU A 139 -21.65 6.26 -9.99
C LEU A 139 -20.95 7.41 -10.76
N PHE A 140 -19.84 7.12 -11.45
CA PHE A 140 -19.10 8.10 -12.25
C PHE A 140 -19.80 8.54 -13.53
N GLU A 141 -20.79 7.78 -14.03
CA GLU A 141 -21.51 8.14 -15.27
C GLU A 141 -22.17 9.51 -15.16
N ALA A 142 -22.63 9.86 -13.96
CA ALA A 142 -23.33 11.11 -13.69
C ALA A 142 -22.47 12.36 -13.91
N VAL A 143 -21.14 12.21 -13.87
CA VAL A 143 -20.17 13.31 -13.97
C VAL A 143 -19.22 13.15 -15.12
N ILE A 144 -19.50 12.26 -16.08
CA ILE A 144 -18.74 12.24 -17.34
C ILE A 144 -18.98 13.56 -18.08
N LYS A 145 -17.91 14.27 -18.40
CA LYS A 145 -17.98 15.52 -19.19
C LYS A 145 -17.62 15.31 -20.65
N ASP A 146 -16.74 14.34 -20.94
CA ASP A 146 -16.30 14.02 -22.29
C ASP A 146 -16.46 12.52 -22.51
N GLN A 147 -17.61 12.16 -23.08
CA GLN A 147 -17.99 10.77 -23.34
C GLN A 147 -17.04 10.10 -24.34
N GLN A 148 -16.57 10.84 -25.35
CA GLN A 148 -15.68 10.28 -26.38
C GLN A 148 -14.29 9.98 -25.80
N PHE A 149 -13.76 10.88 -24.98
CA PHE A 149 -12.51 10.65 -24.26
C PHE A 149 -12.66 9.50 -23.27
N HIS A 150 -13.73 9.51 -22.46
CA HIS A 150 -14.01 8.45 -21.50
C HIS A 150 -14.08 7.09 -22.19
N ASP A 151 -14.88 6.92 -23.23
CA ASP A 151 -15.04 5.63 -23.90
C ASP A 151 -13.77 5.15 -24.60
N ARG A 152 -12.92 6.07 -25.08
CA ARG A 152 -11.62 5.73 -25.68
C ARG A 152 -10.60 5.25 -24.65
N TYR A 153 -10.59 5.86 -23.46
CA TYR A 153 -9.51 5.67 -22.49
C TYR A 153 -9.92 4.91 -21.24
N LYS A 154 -11.22 4.70 -21.00
CA LYS A 154 -11.69 3.90 -19.88
C LYS A 154 -11.03 2.53 -19.95
N ASP A 155 -10.97 1.87 -21.10
CA ASP A 155 -10.39 0.52 -21.13
C ASP A 155 -8.85 0.50 -20.93
N ASN A 156 -8.17 1.63 -21.14
CA ASN A 156 -6.74 1.78 -20.85
C ASN A 156 -6.45 2.07 -19.37
N VAL A 157 -7.51 2.29 -18.60
CA VAL A 157 -7.54 2.68 -17.20
C VAL A 157 -8.34 1.66 -16.35
N TYR A 158 -9.23 0.90 -17.00
CA TYR A 158 -10.15 -0.11 -16.49
C TYR A 158 -10.02 -1.32 -17.44
N THR A 159 -9.31 -2.39 -17.13
CA THR A 159 -9.39 -3.60 -17.99
C THR A 159 -10.16 -4.73 -17.32
N ASP A 160 -11.27 -5.11 -17.96
CA ASP A 160 -11.98 -6.38 -17.76
C ASP A 160 -11.27 -7.56 -18.44
N ASN A 161 -9.93 -7.60 -18.33
CA ASN A 161 -9.05 -8.69 -18.83
C ASN A 161 -7.67 -8.69 -18.15
N GLY A 162 -7.59 -8.22 -16.90
CA GLY A 162 -6.51 -8.60 -16.00
C GLY A 162 -5.17 -7.88 -16.16
N LYS A 163 -5.08 -6.67 -16.76
CA LYS A 163 -3.86 -5.82 -16.63
C LYS A 163 -4.12 -4.31 -16.64
N LYS A 164 -3.81 -3.73 -15.47
CA LYS A 164 -3.59 -2.32 -15.09
C LYS A 164 -4.84 -1.59 -14.64
N LEU A 165 -4.84 -1.33 -13.32
CA LEU A 165 -5.85 -0.68 -12.48
C LEU A 165 -7.18 -1.42 -12.36
N ILE A 166 -7.25 -2.32 -11.37
CA ILE A 166 -8.54 -2.82 -10.88
C ILE A 166 -9.11 -1.73 -9.99
N LEU A 167 -10.12 -1.02 -10.48
CA LEU A 167 -10.92 -0.05 -9.74
C LEU A 167 -12.04 -0.82 -9.02
N HIS A 168 -11.84 -1.12 -7.74
CA HIS A 168 -12.95 -1.60 -6.91
C HIS A 168 -13.80 -0.38 -6.53
N ILE A 169 -15.00 -0.29 -7.11
CA ILE A 169 -15.96 0.78 -6.84
C ILE A 169 -16.89 0.30 -5.72
N GLU A 170 -16.68 0.79 -4.50
CA GLU A 170 -17.65 0.60 -3.42
C GLU A 170 -18.52 1.84 -3.30
N ASN A 171 -19.83 1.63 -3.37
CA ASN A 171 -20.81 2.66 -3.10
C ASN A 171 -21.15 2.63 -1.60
N LEU A 172 -20.54 3.53 -0.84
CA LEU A 172 -20.86 3.75 0.56
C LEU A 172 -21.66 5.04 0.66
N ALA A 173 -22.99 4.92 0.58
CA ALA A 173 -23.93 5.97 0.94
C ALA A 173 -23.57 7.37 0.38
N ALA A 174 -23.45 7.48 -0.94
CA ALA A 174 -23.07 8.67 -1.73
C ALA A 174 -21.56 8.93 -1.93
N ASN A 175 -20.68 8.08 -1.38
CA ASN A 175 -19.24 8.12 -1.64
C ASN A 175 -18.82 6.95 -2.54
N ILE A 176 -17.91 7.24 -3.47
CA ILE A 176 -17.27 6.23 -4.31
C ILE A 176 -15.80 6.13 -3.95
N THR A 177 -15.39 4.96 -3.50
CA THR A 177 -13.98 4.61 -3.30
C THR A 177 -13.45 3.96 -4.57
N LEU A 178 -12.27 4.37 -5.00
CA LEU A 178 -11.47 3.75 -6.05
C LEU A 178 -10.25 3.10 -5.42
N ALA A 179 -10.20 1.79 -5.31
CA ALA A 179 -8.96 1.09 -4.99
C ALA A 179 -8.14 0.84 -6.27
N PHE A 180 -6.82 0.76 -6.17
CA PHE A 180 -5.89 0.47 -7.25
C PHE A 180 -5.12 -0.78 -6.87
N GLU A 181 -5.51 -1.93 -7.42
CA GLU A 181 -4.77 -3.15 -7.10
C GLU A 181 -3.41 -3.23 -7.82
N THR A 182 -2.34 -2.95 -7.08
CA THR A 182 -0.94 -3.38 -7.27
C THR A 182 -0.18 -3.02 -8.56
N PHE A 183 1.07 -2.59 -8.34
CA PHE A 183 2.10 -2.29 -9.34
C PHE A 183 2.51 -3.46 -10.24
N ASP A 184 2.23 -4.71 -9.87
CA ASP A 184 2.48 -5.90 -10.71
C ASP A 184 1.81 -5.78 -12.08
N SER A 185 0.71 -5.04 -12.13
CA SER A 185 0.00 -4.76 -13.36
C SER A 185 0.80 -3.88 -14.32
N LEU A 186 1.72 -3.03 -13.83
CA LEU A 186 2.47 -2.03 -14.61
C LEU A 186 3.44 -2.61 -15.65
N GLY A 187 3.66 -3.92 -15.69
CA GLY A 187 4.51 -4.57 -16.70
C GLY A 187 5.95 -4.04 -16.71
N ILE A 188 6.39 -3.42 -15.60
CA ILE A 188 7.76 -2.94 -15.42
C ILE A 188 8.64 -4.20 -15.30
N ASN A 189 9.60 -4.34 -16.22
CA ASN A 189 10.57 -5.41 -16.15
C ASN A 189 11.63 -5.06 -15.09
N TRP A 190 11.40 -5.51 -13.86
CA TRP A 190 12.32 -5.30 -12.73
C TRP A 190 13.67 -6.00 -12.89
N LYS A 191 13.90 -6.80 -13.96
CA LYS A 191 15.21 -7.40 -14.27
C LYS A 191 16.15 -6.46 -15.05
N SER A 192 15.68 -5.26 -15.44
CA SER A 192 16.50 -4.29 -16.18
C SER A 192 16.81 -3.01 -15.39
N ILE A 193 16.60 -3.03 -14.07
CA ILE A 193 17.12 -2.06 -13.11
C ILE A 193 18.14 -2.81 -12.26
#